data_AF-A0A7C7KKM8-F1
#
_entry.id   AF-A0A7C7KKM8-F1
#
_cell.length_a   1.000
_cell.length_b   1.000
_cell.length_c   1.000
_cell.angle_alpha   90.00
_cell.angle_beta   90.00
_cell.angle_gamma   90.00
#
_symmetry.space_group_name_H-M   'P 1'
#
loop_
_entity.id
_entity.type
_entity.pdbx_description
1 polymer ?
#
loop_
_entity_poly.entity_id
_entity_poly.type
_entity_poly.pdbx_seq_one_letter_code
_entity_poly.pdbx_strand_id
1 'polypeptide(L)'
;MLENPGLPELRITLQCVVGDQSDVDGAIAYSIEVRVNQAAKMVRDEQVTLAEAVTWYTTAVGVANSGDTQQALREAIDVKLEEFAKAYVEANAEDVG
;
A
#
# COMPACT_ATOMS: atom_id res chain seq x y z
N MET A 1 24.07 12.37 10.61
CA MET A 1 23.02 11.37 10.87
C MET A 1 21.69 12.10 10.66
N LEU A 2 20.79 11.60 9.81
CA LEU A 2 19.47 12.22 9.62
C LEU A 2 18.64 11.92 10.88
N GLU A 3 18.49 12.91 11.75
CA GLU A 3 17.92 12.73 13.09
C GLU A 3 16.39 12.58 13.11
N ASN A 4 15.70 12.87 12.01
CA ASN A 4 14.24 12.75 11.92
C ASN A 4 13.83 12.05 10.62
N PRO A 5 13.54 10.74 10.66
CA PRO A 5 12.78 10.11 9.59
C PRO A 5 11.47 10.88 9.42
N GLY A 6 11.12 11.27 8.18
CA GLY A 6 9.82 11.88 7.94
C GLY A 6 8.70 10.92 8.35
N LEU A 7 7.52 11.48 8.63
CA LEU A 7 6.34 10.69 8.94
C LEU A 7 6.07 9.74 7.76
N PRO A 8 6.02 8.41 7.98
CA PRO A 8 5.73 7.47 6.91
C PRO A 8 4.30 7.69 6.40
N GLU A 9 4.14 7.79 5.07
CA GLU A 9 2.84 7.84 4.40
C GLU A 9 2.51 6.48 3.82
N LEU A 10 1.40 5.87 4.27
CA LEU A 10 0.83 4.69 3.64
C LEU A 10 -0.14 5.11 2.54
N ARG A 11 0.10 4.67 1.31
CA ARG A 11 -0.76 4.95 0.16
C ARG A 11 -1.30 3.67 -0.45
N ILE A 12 -2.63 3.64 -0.65
CA ILE A 12 -3.34 2.56 -1.31
C ILE A 12 -3.81 3.07 -2.67
N THR A 13 -3.43 2.39 -3.74
CA THR A 13 -3.92 2.66 -5.10
C THR A 13 -4.79 1.48 -5.54
N LEU A 14 -5.99 1.78 -6.01
CA LEU A 14 -6.93 0.79 -6.53
C LEU A 14 -7.18 1.07 -8.01
N GLN A 15 -7.00 0.04 -8.85
CA GLN A 15 -7.39 0.08 -10.26
C GLN A 15 -8.42 -1.00 -10.49
N CYS A 16 -9.54 -0.66 -11.12
CA CYS A 16 -10.61 -1.59 -11.45
C CYS A 16 -10.92 -1.53 -12.94
N VAL A 17 -11.14 -2.69 -13.55
CA VAL A 17 -11.54 -2.84 -14.95
C VAL A 17 -12.76 -3.76 -15.00
N VAL A 18 -13.81 -3.30 -15.68
CA VAL A 18 -15.04 -4.08 -15.89
C VAL A 18 -14.87 -4.93 -17.14
N GLY A 19 -15.18 -6.22 -17.05
CA GLY A 19 -15.24 -7.11 -18.21
C GLY A 19 -16.44 -6.77 -19.08
N ASP A 20 -16.20 -6.53 -20.36
CA ASP A 20 -17.21 -6.15 -21.36
C ASP A 20 -17.45 -7.24 -22.42
N GLN A 21 -16.79 -8.39 -22.30
CA GLN A 21 -16.96 -9.55 -23.17
C GLN A 21 -17.92 -10.57 -22.57
N SER A 22 -18.68 -11.27 -23.43
CA SER A 22 -19.76 -12.20 -23.07
C SER A 22 -19.38 -13.27 -22.04
N ASP A 23 -18.12 -13.66 -22.00
CA ASP A 23 -17.65 -14.76 -21.14
C ASP A 23 -17.20 -14.25 -19.74
N VAL A 24 -17.15 -12.94 -19.54
CA VAL A 24 -16.73 -12.24 -18.31
C VAL A 24 -17.63 -11.04 -18.00
N ASP A 25 -18.82 -10.97 -18.59
CA ASP A 25 -19.75 -9.86 -18.44
C ASP A 25 -20.16 -9.70 -16.98
N GLY A 26 -20.02 -8.48 -16.46
CA GLY A 26 -20.29 -8.17 -15.06
C GLY A 26 -19.22 -8.61 -14.06
N ALA A 27 -18.11 -9.19 -14.50
CA ALA A 27 -16.93 -9.39 -13.67
C ALA A 27 -16.09 -8.10 -13.59
N ILE A 28 -15.46 -7.87 -12.44
CA ILE A 28 -14.56 -6.75 -12.18
C ILE A 28 -13.20 -7.31 -11.82
N ALA A 29 -12.22 -7.04 -12.68
CA ALA A 29 -10.82 -7.26 -12.36
C ALA A 29 -10.29 -6.06 -11.56
N TYR A 30 -9.47 -6.31 -10.56
CA TYR A 30 -8.86 -5.25 -9.76
C TYR A 30 -7.39 -5.51 -9.48
N SER A 31 -6.63 -4.42 -9.31
CA SER A 31 -5.31 -4.41 -8.71
C SER A 31 -5.29 -3.43 -7.53
N ILE A 32 -4.67 -3.86 -6.44
CA ILE A 32 -4.45 -3.07 -5.24
C ILE A 32 -2.94 -2.96 -5.06
N GLU A 33 -2.44 -1.74 -4.94
CA GLU A 33 -1.05 -1.44 -4.61
C GLU A 33 -1.02 -0.74 -3.27
N VAL A 34 -0.27 -1.27 -2.31
CA VAL A 34 -0.06 -0.61 -1.01
C VAL A 34 1.42 -0.29 -0.88
N ARG A 35 1.74 0.99 -0.70
CA ARG A 35 3.12 1.47 -0.62
C ARG A 35 3.32 2.38 0.58
N VAL A 36 4.51 2.32 1.16
CA VAL A 36 4.96 3.26 2.19
C VAL A 36 6.00 4.17 1.58
N ASN A 37 5.73 5.47 1.61
CA ASN A 37 6.68 6.50 1.25
C ASN A 37 7.22 7.12 2.53
N GLN A 38 8.54 7.24 2.65
CA GLN A 38 9.16 7.98 3.72
C GLN A 38 10.11 9.02 3.16
N ALA A 39 9.77 10.30 3.37
CA ALA A 39 10.69 11.39 3.11
C ALA A 39 11.76 11.41 4.21
N ALA A 40 13.03 11.58 3.85
CA ALA A 40 14.04 11.97 4.82
C ALA A 40 13.98 13.50 4.98
N LYS A 41 13.60 14.01 6.16
CA LYS A 41 13.69 15.45 6.45
C LYS A 41 15.11 15.79 6.90
N MET A 42 15.76 16.74 6.24
CA MET A 42 17.02 17.29 6.74
C MET A 42 16.73 18.26 7.89
N VAL A 43 17.21 17.95 9.10
CA VAL A 43 17.05 18.78 10.32
C VAL A 43 17.70 20.16 10.19
N ARG A 44 18.63 20.34 9.24
CA ARG A 44 19.40 21.58 9.07
C ARG A 44 18.72 22.63 8.19
N ASP A 45 17.75 22.23 7.37
CA ASP A 45 17.05 23.13 6.44
C ASP A 45 15.65 22.57 6.12
N GLU A 46 14.62 23.09 6.79
CA GLU A 46 13.24 22.62 6.64
C GLU A 46 12.65 22.89 5.24
N GLN A 47 13.30 23.73 4.43
CA GLN A 47 12.90 24.02 3.05
C GLN A 47 13.40 22.98 2.04
N VAL A 48 14.31 22.08 2.45
CA VAL A 48 14.89 21.05 1.58
C VAL A 48 14.27 19.69 1.89
N THR A 49 13.27 19.30 1.10
CA THR A 49 12.70 17.95 1.11
C THR A 49 13.57 17.02 0.25
N LEU A 50 14.14 15.97 0.84
CA LEU A 50 14.81 14.91 0.06
C LEU A 50 13.78 14.05 -0.67
N ALA A 51 14.19 13.39 -1.75
CA ALA A 51 13.33 12.50 -2.51
C ALA A 51 12.67 11.45 -1.59
N GLU A 52 11.36 11.30 -1.71
CA GLU A 52 10.62 10.22 -1.05
C GLU A 52 11.13 8.87 -1.56
N ALA A 53 11.57 8.02 -0.64
CA ALA A 53 11.89 6.64 -0.95
C ALA A 53 10.67 5.76 -0.64
N VAL A 54 10.35 4.83 -1.54
CA VAL A 54 9.43 3.74 -1.23
C VAL A 54 10.18 2.77 -0.32
N THR A 55 9.76 2.70 0.94
CA THR A 55 10.39 1.85 1.95
C THR A 55 9.75 0.47 2.04
N TRP A 56 8.52 0.34 1.54
CA TRP A 56 7.79 -0.92 1.49
C TRP A 56 6.70 -0.91 0.42
N TYR A 57 6.44 -2.08 -0.19
CA TYR A 57 5.48 -2.24 -1.28
C TYR A 57 4.89 -3.65 -1.30
N THR A 58 3.56 -3.77 -1.44
CA THR A 58 2.85 -5.03 -1.72
C THR A 58 1.75 -4.79 -2.74
N THR A 59 1.33 -5.87 -3.41
CA THR A 59 0.25 -5.83 -4.39
C THR A 59 -0.70 -7.00 -4.23
N ALA A 60 -1.96 -6.78 -4.57
CA ALA A 60 -2.95 -7.84 -4.76
C ALA A 60 -3.60 -7.66 -6.13
N VAL A 61 -3.92 -8.77 -6.79
CA VAL A 61 -4.73 -8.78 -8.02
C VAL A 61 -5.83 -9.80 -7.85
N GLY A 62 -7.01 -9.51 -8.41
CA GLY A 62 -8.13 -10.42 -8.30
C GLY A 62 -9.23 -10.11 -9.31
N VAL A 63 -10.19 -11.02 -9.38
CA VAL A 63 -11.41 -10.88 -10.17
C VAL A 63 -12.57 -11.25 -9.28
N ALA A 64 -13.62 -10.43 -9.28
CA ALA A 64 -14.84 -10.69 -8.54
C ALA A 64 -16.06 -10.37 -9.41
N ASN A 65 -17.17 -11.05 -9.17
CA ASN A 65 -18.44 -10.68 -9.79
C ASN A 65 -18.91 -9.33 -9.23
N SER A 66 -19.70 -8.57 -9.99
CA SER A 66 -20.22 -7.25 -9.59
C SER A 66 -20.89 -7.25 -8.20
N GLY A 67 -21.63 -8.30 -7.85
CA GLY A 67 -22.30 -8.44 -6.56
C GLY A 67 -21.35 -8.64 -5.37
N ASP A 68 -20.17 -9.21 -5.62
CA ASP A 68 -19.20 -9.60 -4.58
C ASP A 68 -17.98 -8.66 -4.55
N THR A 69 -17.86 -7.77 -5.54
CA THR A 69 -16.67 -6.93 -5.74
C THR A 69 -16.35 -6.06 -4.52
N GLN A 70 -17.36 -5.48 -3.88
CA GLN A 70 -17.13 -4.66 -2.69
C GLN A 70 -16.51 -5.48 -1.54
N GLN A 71 -17.00 -6.71 -1.33
CA GLN A 71 -16.47 -7.60 -0.30
C GLN A 71 -15.06 -8.05 -0.66
N ALA A 72 -14.83 -8.49 -1.90
CA ALA A 72 -13.53 -8.94 -2.37
C ALA A 72 -12.45 -7.85 -2.24
N LEU A 73 -12.79 -6.60 -2.59
CA LEU A 73 -11.88 -5.46 -2.43
C LEU A 73 -11.56 -5.18 -0.96
N ARG A 74 -12.57 -5.21 -0.09
CA ARG A 74 -12.36 -5.00 1.34
C ARG A 74 -11.44 -6.05 1.95
N GLU A 75 -11.72 -7.33 1.68
CA GLU A 75 -10.91 -8.44 2.18
C GLU A 75 -9.46 -8.34 1.67
N ALA A 76 -9.28 -8.04 0.38
CA ALA A 76 -7.95 -7.88 -0.18
C ALA A 76 -7.19 -6.68 0.44
N ILE A 77 -7.86 -5.55 0.68
CA ILE A 77 -7.25 -4.38 1.35
C ILE A 77 -6.88 -4.74 2.80
N ASP A 78 -7.79 -5.35 3.55
CA ASP A 78 -7.57 -5.72 4.96
C ASP A 78 -6.36 -6.65 5.09
N VAL A 79 -6.24 -7.67 4.22
CA VAL A 79 -5.05 -8.55 4.18
C VAL A 79 -3.77 -7.78 3.91
N LYS A 80 -3.78 -6.83 2.96
CA LYS A 80 -2.57 -6.04 2.64
C LYS A 80 -2.19 -5.06 3.73
N LEU A 81 -3.16 -4.53 4.47
CA LEU A 81 -2.91 -3.72 5.66
C LEU A 81 -2.32 -4.55 6.80
N GLU A 82 -2.78 -5.79 6.98
CA GLU A 82 -2.22 -6.71 7.97
C GLU A 82 -0.77 -7.12 7.63
N GLU A 83 -0.49 -7.45 6.36
CA GLU A 83 0.87 -7.69 5.86
C GLU A 83 1.80 -6.50 6.15
N PHE A 84 1.33 -5.27 5.86
CA PHE A 84 2.06 -4.05 6.17
C PHE A 84 2.32 -3.91 7.68
N ALA A 85 1.28 -4.02 8.51
CA ALA A 85 1.39 -3.82 9.96
C ALA A 85 2.40 -4.79 10.58
N LYS A 86 2.36 -6.06 10.17
CA LYS A 86 3.32 -7.07 10.60
C LYS A 86 4.74 -6.72 10.17
N ALA A 87 4.96 -6.40 8.90
CA ALA A 87 6.28 -6.02 8.39
C ALA A 87 6.83 -4.76 9.07
N TYR A 88 5.97 -3.77 9.34
CA TYR A 88 6.33 -2.55 10.04
C TYR A 88 6.77 -2.85 11.47
N VAL A 89 6.02 -3.67 12.21
CA VAL A 89 6.39 -4.05 13.58
C VAL A 89 7.68 -4.87 13.56
N GLU A 90 7.84 -5.84 12.66
CA GLU A 90 9.08 -6.64 12.56
C GLU A 90 10.30 -5.76 12.25
N ALA A 91 10.16 -4.76 11.38
CA ALA A 91 11.26 -3.86 11.02
C ALA A 91 11.60 -2.81 12.09
N ASN A 92 10.66 -2.49 12.99
CA ASN A 92 10.81 -1.47 14.03
C ASN A 92 10.77 -2.03 15.46
N ALA A 93 10.59 -3.34 15.63
CA ALA A 93 10.81 -4.01 16.89
C ALA A 93 12.29 -3.83 17.20
N GLU A 94 12.59 -3.07 18.26
CA GLU A 94 13.94 -2.91 18.76
C GLU A 94 14.57 -4.30 18.87
N ASP A 95 15.78 -4.46 18.32
CA ASP A 95 16.65 -5.54 18.73
C ASP A 95 16.91 -5.26 20.22
N VAL A 96 16.11 -5.86 21.10
CA VAL A 96 16.25 -5.73 22.56
C VAL A 96 17.52 -6.51 22.91
N GLY A 97 18.67 -5.87 22.69
CA GLY A 97 20.02 -6.32 23.02
C GLY A 97 20.70 -5.34 23.95
#